data_AF-A0AAE6NV41-F1
#
_entry.id   AF-A0AAE6NV41-F1
#
_cell.length_a   1.000
_cell.length_b   1.000
_cell.length_c   1.000
_cell.angle_alpha   90.00
_cell.angle_beta   90.00
_cell.angle_gamma   90.00
#
_symmetry.space_group_name_H-M   'P 1'
#
loop_
_entity.id
_entity.type
_entity.pdbx_description
1 polymer ?
#
loop_
_entity_poly.entity_id
_entity_poly.type
_entity_poly.pdbx_seq_one_letter_code
_entity_poly.pdbx_strand_id
1 'polypeptide(L)'
;MDDLTIHCPLGTPDVLPPERLAALVGSRLCHDIVSPLGAIGNGLELLQLSGAWPGIDDSPEMQLIAESVEAARARIRWFRVAFGHAAPDQRLGLAELAALLAEVERGGRIRLRLEAEGDLPRIEARLILLALMCLETAMPWGGSVLVCRGAQGWRLVAESSRIRPDPTLWSWLGPDRHRARPEPGASEVHFPLLAGFACAANRPLAWELDESGGEISF
;
A
#
# COMPACT_ATOMS: atom_id res chain seq x y z
N MET A 1 16.38 16.13 -23.50
CA MET A 1 15.89 16.11 -22.11
C MET A 1 14.44 15.75 -22.30
N ASP A 2 14.23 14.45 -22.42
CA ASP A 2 13.07 13.90 -23.11
C ASP A 2 12.02 13.64 -22.05
N ASP A 3 11.03 14.53 -22.05
CA ASP A 3 9.88 14.54 -21.18
C ASP A 3 8.97 13.35 -21.56
N LEU A 4 9.19 12.20 -20.93
CA LEU A 4 8.49 10.95 -21.22
C LEU A 4 7.22 10.86 -20.38
N THR A 5 6.27 11.77 -20.59
CA THR A 5 4.90 11.62 -20.06
C THR A 5 4.19 10.50 -20.83
N ILE A 6 4.07 9.32 -20.21
CA ILE A 6 3.41 8.17 -20.83
C ILE A 6 1.93 8.13 -20.44
N HIS A 7 1.04 8.47 -21.38
CA HIS A 7 -0.42 8.35 -21.21
C HIS A 7 -0.92 6.93 -21.58
N CYS A 8 -1.82 6.35 -20.76
CA CYS A 8 -2.35 5.00 -20.95
C CYS A 8 -3.82 4.99 -21.44
N PRO A 9 -4.16 4.39 -22.60
CA PRO A 9 -5.55 4.22 -23.04
C PRO A 9 -6.23 2.96 -22.44
N LEU A 10 -7.57 2.98 -22.39
CA LEU A 10 -8.43 1.93 -21.84
C LEU A 10 -8.54 0.71 -22.79
N GLY A 11 -7.96 -0.43 -22.39
CA GLY A 11 -8.07 -1.71 -23.09
C GLY A 11 -7.97 -2.88 -22.11
N THR A 12 -8.47 -4.06 -22.48
CA THR A 12 -8.49 -5.25 -21.61
C THR A 12 -7.09 -5.59 -21.10
N PRO A 13 -6.87 -5.62 -19.77
CA PRO A 13 -5.54 -5.71 -19.21
C PRO A 13 -4.98 -7.14 -19.37
N ASP A 14 -3.70 -7.25 -19.72
CA ASP A 14 -2.94 -8.49 -19.62
C ASP A 14 -2.60 -8.70 -18.15
N VAL A 15 -3.61 -9.19 -17.41
CA VAL A 15 -3.53 -9.45 -15.97
C VAL A 15 -3.12 -10.88 -15.80
N LEU A 16 -2.27 -11.14 -14.81
CA LEU A 16 -2.07 -12.49 -14.30
C LEU A 16 -3.44 -13.18 -14.11
N PRO A 17 -3.56 -14.48 -14.41
CA PRO A 17 -4.80 -15.21 -14.20
C PRO A 17 -5.33 -14.98 -12.78
N PRO A 18 -6.65 -14.81 -12.58
CA PRO A 18 -7.21 -14.47 -11.26
C PRO A 18 -6.79 -15.42 -10.14
N GLU A 19 -6.63 -16.71 -10.44
CA GLU A 19 -6.13 -17.74 -9.51
C GLU A 19 -4.68 -17.51 -9.09
N ARG A 20 -3.83 -16.98 -9.99
CA ARG A 20 -2.43 -16.62 -9.68
C ARG A 20 -2.37 -15.38 -8.81
N LEU A 21 -3.16 -14.35 -9.13
CA LEU A 21 -3.29 -13.18 -8.26
C LEU A 21 -3.78 -13.56 -6.86
N ALA A 22 -4.81 -14.42 -6.78
CA ALA A 22 -5.32 -14.89 -5.50
C ALA A 22 -4.25 -15.66 -4.70
N ALA A 23 -3.44 -16.50 -5.36
CA ALA A 23 -2.34 -17.22 -4.72
C ALA A 23 -1.24 -16.26 -4.19
N LEU A 24 -0.84 -15.26 -4.98
CA LEU A 24 0.14 -14.26 -4.58
C LEU A 24 -0.36 -13.40 -3.41
N VAL A 25 -1.61 -12.94 -3.46
CA VAL A 25 -2.25 -12.20 -2.36
C VAL A 25 -2.34 -13.08 -1.12
N GLY A 26 -2.80 -14.34 -1.25
CA GLY A 26 -2.87 -15.29 -0.14
C GLY A 26 -1.51 -15.51 0.52
N SER A 27 -0.46 -15.72 -0.28
CA SER A 27 0.91 -15.86 0.22
C SER A 27 1.39 -14.59 0.96
N ARG A 28 1.12 -13.40 0.40
CA ARG A 28 1.47 -12.12 1.03
C ARG A 28 0.76 -11.92 2.35
N LEU A 29 -0.54 -12.20 2.41
CA LEU A 29 -1.34 -12.11 3.63
C LEU A 29 -0.80 -13.06 4.69
N CYS A 30 -0.55 -14.33 4.35
CA CYS A 30 -0.02 -15.30 5.28
C CYS A 30 1.35 -14.87 5.83
N HIS A 31 2.28 -14.44 4.98
CA HIS A 31 3.61 -14.02 5.42
C HIS A 31 3.56 -12.78 6.32
N ASP A 32 2.82 -11.75 5.91
CA ASP A 32 2.84 -10.44 6.57
C ASP A 32 1.95 -10.36 7.81
N ILE A 33 0.97 -11.25 7.93
CA ILE A 33 0.11 -11.33 9.12
C ILE A 33 0.68 -12.33 10.13
N VAL A 34 1.30 -13.45 9.69
CA VAL A 34 1.86 -14.44 10.63
C VAL A 34 3.00 -13.85 11.47
N SER A 35 3.85 -12.99 10.88
CA SER A 35 4.97 -12.40 11.60
C SER A 35 4.56 -11.58 12.84
N PRO A 36 3.53 -10.71 12.80
CA PRO A 36 3.07 -9.95 13.97
C PRO A 36 1.92 -10.60 14.76
N LEU A 37 1.27 -11.65 14.25
CA LEU A 37 -0.01 -12.16 14.77
C LEU A 37 0.08 -13.62 15.22
N GLY A 38 0.92 -13.87 16.22
CA GLY A 38 0.78 -15.05 17.06
C GLY A 38 0.01 -14.67 18.33
N ALA A 39 -1.28 -14.96 18.44
CA ALA A 39 -2.08 -15.14 19.67
C ALA A 39 -1.97 -14.18 20.90
N ILE A 40 -1.27 -13.05 20.87
CA ILE A 40 -0.90 -12.37 22.14
C ILE A 40 -1.82 -11.20 22.56
N GLY A 41 -2.42 -10.44 21.65
CA GLY A 41 -3.11 -9.17 22.00
C GLY A 41 -4.22 -9.25 23.05
N ASN A 42 -5.10 -10.25 22.94
CA ASN A 42 -6.20 -10.40 23.90
C ASN A 42 -5.73 -11.03 25.23
N GLY A 43 -4.73 -11.92 25.18
CA GLY A 43 -4.11 -12.45 26.39
C GLY A 43 -3.34 -11.37 27.15
N LEU A 44 -2.76 -10.41 26.43
CA LEU A 44 -2.08 -9.26 26.98
C LEU A 44 -3.02 -8.39 27.80
N GLU A 45 -4.08 -7.89 27.17
CA GLU A 45 -5.04 -6.98 27.81
C GLU A 45 -5.62 -7.58 29.10
N LEU A 46 -5.90 -8.89 29.10
CA LEU A 46 -6.36 -9.61 30.29
C LEU A 46 -5.27 -9.77 31.37
N LEU A 47 -4.01 -9.97 30.99
CA LEU A 47 -2.89 -10.02 31.94
C LEU A 47 -2.66 -8.66 32.60
N GLN A 48 -2.74 -7.57 31.84
CA GLN A 48 -2.63 -6.19 32.35
C GLN A 48 -3.77 -5.87 33.33
N LEU A 49 -5.01 -6.24 32.98
CA LEU A 49 -6.19 -6.00 33.81
C LEU A 49 -6.27 -6.90 35.06
N SER A 50 -5.54 -8.03 35.09
CA SER A 50 -5.60 -8.97 36.21
C SER A 50 -5.02 -8.41 37.52
N GLY A 51 -4.14 -7.40 37.44
CA GLY A 51 -3.45 -6.83 38.60
C GLY A 51 -2.55 -7.82 39.37
N ALA A 52 -2.41 -9.06 38.88
CA ALA A 52 -1.69 -10.13 39.55
C ALA A 52 -0.16 -9.95 39.49
N TRP A 53 0.31 -9.08 38.59
CA TRP A 53 1.73 -8.85 38.31
C TRP A 53 2.04 -7.34 38.26
N PRO A 54 2.36 -6.71 39.41
CA PRO A 54 2.70 -5.29 39.45
C PRO A 54 3.91 -4.98 38.57
N GLY A 55 3.79 -3.96 37.69
CA GLY A 55 4.88 -3.53 36.81
C GLY A 55 5.06 -4.36 35.53
N ILE A 56 4.14 -5.31 35.24
CA ILE A 56 4.18 -6.09 34.00
C ILE A 56 4.02 -5.19 32.76
N ASP A 57 3.23 -4.11 32.85
CA ASP A 57 3.00 -3.18 31.74
C ASP A 57 4.27 -2.47 31.27
N ASP A 58 5.21 -2.23 32.19
CA ASP A 58 6.48 -1.58 31.91
C ASP A 58 7.56 -2.57 31.48
N SER A 59 7.24 -3.88 31.39
CA SER A 59 8.22 -4.87 30.96
C SER A 59 8.52 -4.73 29.46
N PRO A 60 9.79 -4.84 29.05
CA PRO A 60 10.17 -4.80 27.64
C PRO A 60 9.46 -5.85 26.77
N GLU A 61 9.19 -7.03 27.32
CA GLU A 61 8.48 -8.11 26.65
C GLU A 61 7.03 -7.74 26.35
N MET A 62 6.35 -7.12 27.32
CA MET A 62 4.96 -6.68 27.19
C MET A 62 4.82 -5.54 26.19
N GLN A 63 5.78 -4.63 26.17
CA GLN A 63 5.87 -3.56 25.17
C GLN A 63 6.09 -4.12 23.75
N LEU A 64 7.06 -5.02 23.57
CA LEU A 64 7.33 -5.67 22.28
C LEU A 64 6.12 -6.42 21.74
N ILE A 65 5.41 -7.09 22.64
CA ILE A 65 4.17 -7.78 22.33
C ILE A 65 3.08 -6.80 21.88
N ALA A 66 2.84 -5.72 22.65
CA ALA A 66 1.83 -4.72 22.32
C ALA A 66 2.11 -4.08 20.96
N GLU A 67 3.38 -3.72 20.71
CA GLU A 67 3.84 -3.19 19.43
C GLU A 67 3.60 -4.17 18.28
N SER A 68 3.89 -5.46 18.48
CA SER A 68 3.65 -6.50 17.48
C SER A 68 2.16 -6.63 17.14
N VAL A 69 1.29 -6.62 18.15
CA VAL A 69 -0.17 -6.72 17.97
C VAL A 69 -0.71 -5.50 17.22
N GLU A 70 -0.29 -4.29 17.58
CA GLU A 70 -0.70 -3.08 16.91
C GLU A 70 -0.21 -3.04 15.45
N ALA A 71 1.04 -3.45 15.19
CA ALA A 71 1.55 -3.62 13.84
C ALA A 71 0.72 -4.63 13.02
N ALA A 72 0.31 -5.74 13.64
CA ALA A 72 -0.58 -6.74 13.02
C ALA A 72 -1.94 -6.15 12.64
N ARG A 73 -2.57 -5.44 13.59
CA ARG A 73 -3.88 -4.80 13.40
C ARG A 73 -3.82 -3.75 12.29
N ALA A 74 -2.79 -2.91 12.30
CA ALA A 74 -2.53 -1.92 11.25
C ALA A 74 -2.41 -2.58 9.87
N ARG A 75 -1.61 -3.65 9.77
CA ARG A 75 -1.41 -4.39 8.52
C ARG A 75 -2.71 -5.02 7.99
N ILE A 76 -3.53 -5.59 8.88
CA ILE A 76 -4.86 -6.12 8.53
C ILE A 76 -5.77 -5.00 8.01
N ARG A 77 -5.83 -3.85 8.70
CA ARG A 77 -6.64 -2.70 8.25
C ARG A 77 -6.21 -2.27 6.84
N TRP A 78 -4.90 -2.16 6.60
CA TRP A 78 -4.33 -1.83 5.29
C TRP A 78 -4.75 -2.83 4.22
N PHE A 79 -4.54 -4.13 4.44
CA PHE A 79 -4.86 -5.17 3.46
C PHE A 79 -6.36 -5.32 3.20
N ARG A 80 -7.20 -5.13 4.22
CA ARG A 80 -8.65 -5.06 4.05
C ARG A 80 -9.03 -3.93 3.09
N VAL A 81 -8.27 -2.82 3.10
CA VAL A 81 -8.48 -1.71 2.18
C VAL A 81 -7.86 -1.99 0.79
N ALA A 82 -6.60 -2.38 0.72
CA ALA A 82 -5.87 -2.58 -0.54
C ALA A 82 -6.34 -3.82 -1.34
N PHE A 83 -6.58 -4.95 -0.66
CA PHE A 83 -6.83 -6.25 -1.31
C PHE A 83 -8.26 -6.76 -1.11
N GLY A 84 -8.96 -6.27 -0.08
CA GLY A 84 -10.31 -6.71 0.24
C GLY A 84 -11.36 -6.32 -0.80
N HIS A 85 -12.45 -7.08 -0.81
CA HIS A 85 -13.66 -6.76 -1.57
C HIS A 85 -14.20 -5.38 -1.17
N ALA A 86 -14.77 -4.66 -2.14
CA ALA A 86 -15.46 -3.40 -1.92
C ALA A 86 -16.72 -3.37 -2.77
N ALA A 87 -17.84 -2.95 -2.18
CA ALA A 87 -19.05 -2.69 -2.95
C ALA A 87 -18.84 -1.46 -3.87
N PRO A 88 -19.51 -1.39 -5.04
CA PRO A 88 -19.30 -0.30 -6.00
C PRO A 88 -19.45 1.11 -5.41
N ASP A 89 -20.45 1.31 -4.56
CA ASP A 89 -20.78 2.61 -3.97
C ASP A 89 -20.15 2.83 -2.59
N GLN A 90 -19.31 1.89 -2.14
CA GLN A 90 -18.66 2.00 -0.85
C GLN A 90 -17.75 3.24 -0.85
N ARG A 91 -17.85 4.02 0.22
CA ARG A 91 -17.00 5.19 0.47
C ARG A 91 -16.05 4.92 1.63
N LEU A 92 -14.94 5.63 1.65
CA LEU A 92 -14.00 5.68 2.76
C LEU A 92 -13.96 7.13 3.25
N GLY A 93 -13.97 7.32 4.57
CA GLY A 93 -13.77 8.64 5.16
C GLY A 93 -12.31 9.06 5.03
N LEU A 94 -12.05 10.35 4.80
CA LEU A 94 -10.67 10.86 4.73
C LEU A 94 -9.90 10.63 6.04
N ALA A 95 -10.59 10.70 7.19
CA ALA A 95 -10.01 10.39 8.49
C ALA A 95 -9.56 8.91 8.60
N GLU A 96 -10.31 7.98 8.00
CA GLU A 96 -9.91 6.56 7.97
C GLU A 96 -8.71 6.36 7.05
N LEU A 97 -8.66 7.04 5.91
CA LEU A 97 -7.47 7.04 5.05
C LEU A 97 -6.25 7.62 5.78
N ALA A 98 -6.38 8.77 6.43
CA ALA A 98 -5.32 9.40 7.19
C ALA A 98 -4.80 8.48 8.30
N ALA A 99 -5.70 7.78 9.02
CA ALA A 99 -5.31 6.80 10.02
C ALA A 99 -4.49 5.65 9.42
N LEU A 100 -4.87 5.12 8.24
CA LEU A 100 -4.10 4.08 7.55
C LEU A 100 -2.71 4.57 7.13
N LEU A 101 -2.60 5.81 6.64
CA LEU A 101 -1.32 6.41 6.27
C LEU A 101 -0.43 6.64 7.49
N ALA A 102 -0.99 7.09 8.62
CA ALA A 102 -0.24 7.29 9.86
C ALA A 102 0.40 5.99 10.39
N GLU A 103 -0.24 4.83 10.17
CA GLU A 103 0.37 3.54 10.54
C GLU A 103 1.64 3.23 9.72
N VAL A 104 1.70 3.65 8.45
CA VAL A 104 2.90 3.50 7.62
C VAL A 104 4.01 4.42 8.13
N GLU A 105 3.67 5.65 8.52
CA GLU A 105 4.63 6.59 9.11
C GLU A 105 5.22 6.09 10.44
N ARG A 106 4.44 5.35 11.25
CA ARG A 106 4.96 4.72 12.48
C ARG A 106 6.11 3.75 12.21
N GLY A 107 6.19 3.17 11.01
CA GLY A 107 7.32 2.36 10.56
C GLY A 107 8.61 3.17 10.34
N GLY A 108 8.56 4.49 10.41
CA GLY A 108 9.70 5.40 10.46
C GLY A 108 10.45 5.64 9.15
N ARG A 109 10.18 4.85 8.10
CA ARG A 109 10.89 4.94 6.82
C ARG A 109 10.33 6.02 5.89
N ILE A 110 9.01 6.18 5.86
CA ILE A 110 8.35 7.10 4.92
C ILE A 110 7.48 8.06 5.70
N ARG A 111 7.62 9.36 5.40
CA ARG A 111 6.71 10.39 5.88
C ARG A 111 5.60 10.63 4.87
N LEU A 112 4.38 10.84 5.33
CA LEU A 112 3.19 10.94 4.50
C LEU A 112 2.47 12.25 4.78
N ARG A 113 2.11 12.95 3.72
CA ARG A 113 1.24 14.14 3.78
C ARG A 113 0.02 13.89 2.93
N LEU A 114 -1.17 14.06 3.49
CA LEU A 114 -2.44 13.93 2.78
C LEU A 114 -3.07 15.30 2.58
N GLU A 115 -3.28 15.69 1.32
CA GLU A 115 -3.93 16.93 0.91
C GLU A 115 -5.16 16.63 0.06
N ALA A 116 -6.29 16.44 0.74
CA ALA A 116 -7.57 16.26 0.10
C ALA A 116 -8.69 16.68 1.05
N GLU A 117 -9.90 16.83 0.51
CA GLU A 117 -11.10 17.11 1.27
C GLU A 117 -12.22 16.14 0.86
N GLY A 118 -13.10 15.88 1.82
CA GLY A 118 -14.26 15.03 1.65
C GLY A 118 -13.95 13.54 1.56
N ASP A 119 -15.01 12.74 1.67
CA ASP A 119 -14.92 11.29 1.51
C ASP A 119 -14.54 10.93 0.07
N LEU A 120 -13.97 9.75 -0.10
CA LEU A 120 -13.58 9.21 -1.40
C LEU A 120 -14.22 7.85 -1.67
N PRO A 121 -14.54 7.53 -2.95
CA PRO A 121 -14.87 6.18 -3.34
C PRO A 121 -13.81 5.20 -2.85
N ARG A 122 -14.26 4.04 -2.37
CA ARG A 122 -13.39 3.01 -1.80
C ARG A 122 -12.35 2.49 -2.81
N ILE A 123 -12.68 2.54 -4.09
CA ILE A 123 -11.76 2.24 -5.20
C ILE A 123 -10.61 3.25 -5.28
N GLU A 124 -10.85 4.55 -5.09
CA GLU A 124 -9.78 5.55 -5.08
C GLU A 124 -8.83 5.30 -3.90
N ALA A 125 -9.38 5.06 -2.71
CA ALA A 125 -8.57 4.68 -1.55
C ALA A 125 -7.71 3.44 -1.83
N ARG A 126 -8.28 2.41 -2.47
CA ARG A 126 -7.54 1.21 -2.87
C ARG A 126 -6.34 1.56 -3.76
N LEU A 127 -6.55 2.38 -4.79
CA LEU A 127 -5.50 2.79 -5.71
C LEU A 127 -4.41 3.61 -5.00
N ILE A 128 -4.78 4.51 -4.07
CA ILE A 128 -3.81 5.25 -3.23
C ILE A 128 -2.93 4.27 -2.45
N LEU A 129 -3.51 3.29 -1.75
CA LEU A 129 -2.75 2.34 -0.94
C LEU A 129 -1.84 1.45 -1.80
N LEU A 130 -2.32 1.00 -2.96
CA LEU A 130 -1.53 0.18 -3.89
C LEU A 130 -0.39 0.98 -4.52
N ALA A 131 -0.65 2.23 -4.92
CA ALA A 131 0.36 3.14 -5.45
C ALA A 131 1.42 3.47 -4.40
N LEU A 132 1.01 3.67 -3.14
CA LEU A 132 1.98 3.87 -2.06
C LEU A 132 2.90 2.65 -1.92
N MET A 133 2.37 1.42 -1.90
CA MET A 133 3.21 0.21 -1.82
C MET A 133 4.20 0.09 -3.00
N CYS A 134 3.82 0.52 -4.20
CA CYS A 134 4.74 0.58 -5.35
C CYS A 134 5.89 1.57 -5.09
N LEU A 135 5.56 2.76 -4.58
CA LEU A 135 6.54 3.79 -4.21
C LEU A 135 7.44 3.33 -3.06
N GLU A 136 6.91 2.66 -2.04
CA GLU A 136 7.71 2.08 -0.94
C GLU A 136 8.75 1.08 -1.47
N THR A 137 8.37 0.28 -2.48
CA THR A 137 9.28 -0.69 -3.11
C THR A 137 10.44 0.00 -3.82
N ALA A 138 10.18 1.16 -4.45
CA ALA A 138 11.20 1.99 -5.08
C ALA A 138 12.04 2.82 -4.09
N MET A 139 11.58 3.01 -2.86
CA MET A 139 12.26 3.82 -1.83
C MET A 139 12.68 2.98 -0.61
N PRO A 140 13.57 1.98 -0.76
CA PRO A 140 13.97 1.13 0.36
C PRO A 140 14.73 1.88 1.46
N TRP A 141 15.30 3.05 1.14
CA TRP A 141 15.99 3.93 2.10
C TRP A 141 15.06 4.98 2.74
N GLY A 142 13.77 4.93 2.44
CA GLY A 142 12.80 5.89 2.96
C GLY A 142 12.69 7.17 2.13
N GLY A 143 11.89 8.11 2.62
CA GLY A 143 11.57 9.34 1.91
C GLY A 143 10.32 10.03 2.44
N SER A 144 9.72 10.88 1.62
CA SER A 144 8.39 11.46 1.88
C SER A 144 7.47 11.28 0.68
N VAL A 145 6.18 11.10 0.93
CA VAL A 145 5.15 11.04 -0.11
C VAL A 145 4.04 12.02 0.20
N LEU A 146 3.75 12.91 -0.76
CA LEU A 146 2.57 13.75 -0.78
C LEU A 146 1.46 13.05 -1.56
N VAL A 147 0.35 12.75 -0.90
CA VAL A 147 -0.87 12.26 -1.51
C VAL A 147 -1.82 13.44 -1.66
N CYS A 148 -2.09 13.88 -2.89
CA CYS A 148 -2.97 15.03 -3.12
C CYS A 148 -4.05 14.73 -4.15
N ARG A 149 -5.19 15.43 -4.01
CA ARG A 149 -6.29 15.39 -4.97
C ARG A 149 -6.30 16.67 -5.80
N GLY A 150 -6.03 16.54 -7.10
CA GLY A 150 -6.08 17.63 -8.07
C GLY A 150 -7.34 17.60 -8.95
N ALA A 151 -7.39 18.50 -9.93
CA ALA A 151 -8.51 18.57 -10.89
C ALA A 151 -8.63 17.34 -11.80
N GLN A 152 -7.51 16.65 -12.04
CA GLN A 152 -7.45 15.48 -12.94
C GLN A 152 -7.52 14.13 -12.21
N GLY A 153 -7.57 14.13 -10.87
CA GLY A 153 -7.56 12.90 -10.08
C GLY A 153 -6.61 12.96 -8.89
N TRP A 154 -6.09 11.80 -8.49
CA TRP A 154 -5.15 11.66 -7.40
C TRP A 154 -3.71 11.64 -7.93
N ARG A 155 -2.80 12.22 -7.15
CA ARG A 155 -1.36 12.16 -7.39
C ARG A 155 -0.64 11.79 -6.10
N LEU A 156 0.34 10.91 -6.22
CA LEU A 156 1.24 10.53 -5.15
C LEU A 156 2.65 10.92 -5.58
N VAL A 157 3.19 11.98 -4.98
CA VAL A 157 4.52 12.52 -5.28
C VAL A 157 5.48 12.07 -4.20
N ALA A 158 6.46 11.26 -4.57
CA ALA A 158 7.47 10.72 -3.69
C ALA A 158 8.82 11.43 -3.87
N GLU A 159 9.45 11.77 -2.76
CA GLU A 159 10.78 12.36 -2.70
C GLU A 159 11.69 11.49 -1.83
N SER A 160 12.89 11.18 -2.32
CA SER A 160 13.88 10.41 -1.58
C SER A 160 15.29 10.85 -1.96
N SER A 161 16.23 10.72 -1.03
CA SER A 161 17.66 10.90 -1.34
C SER A 161 18.19 9.87 -2.34
N ARG A 162 17.50 8.73 -2.47
CA ARG A 162 17.89 7.64 -3.36
C ARG A 162 16.70 6.73 -3.64
N ILE A 163 16.45 6.46 -4.92
CA ILE A 163 15.51 5.41 -5.33
C ILE A 163 16.22 4.16 -5.87
N ARG A 164 15.50 3.05 -5.88
CA ARG A 164 15.87 1.79 -6.55
C ARG A 164 14.73 1.39 -7.49
N PRO A 165 14.70 1.93 -8.72
CA PRO A 165 13.70 1.53 -9.69
C PRO A 165 13.98 0.10 -10.16
N ASP A 166 12.96 -0.74 -10.19
CA ASP A 166 13.01 -2.04 -10.86
C ASP A 166 12.18 -1.96 -12.16
N PRO A 167 12.83 -1.82 -13.33
CA PRO A 167 12.12 -1.69 -14.60
C PRO A 167 11.12 -2.83 -14.85
N THR A 168 11.40 -4.02 -14.31
CA THR A 168 10.54 -5.19 -14.41
C THR A 168 9.22 -4.99 -13.68
N LEU A 169 9.29 -4.55 -12.42
CA LEU A 169 8.11 -4.29 -11.61
C LEU A 169 7.31 -3.10 -12.15
N TRP A 170 7.99 -2.02 -12.49
CA TRP A 170 7.35 -0.80 -12.99
C TRP A 170 6.75 -0.96 -14.39
N SER A 171 7.23 -1.92 -15.19
CA SER A 171 6.58 -2.30 -16.46
C SER A 171 5.12 -2.74 -16.28
N TRP A 172 4.73 -3.24 -15.09
CA TRP A 172 3.34 -3.60 -14.81
C TRP A 172 2.39 -2.41 -14.86
N LEU A 173 2.88 -1.20 -14.52
CA LEU A 173 2.11 0.04 -14.52
C LEU A 173 2.16 0.75 -15.90
N GLY A 174 3.09 0.36 -16.76
CA GLY A 174 3.28 0.94 -18.09
C GLY A 174 2.29 0.44 -19.16
N PRO A 175 2.19 1.18 -20.29
CA PRO A 175 1.26 0.86 -21.37
C PRO A 175 1.73 -0.30 -22.24
N ASP A 176 3.01 -0.70 -22.13
CA ASP A 176 3.61 -1.75 -22.94
C ASP A 176 3.14 -3.11 -22.43
N ARG A 177 1.99 -3.52 -22.95
CA ARG A 177 1.22 -4.71 -22.58
C ARG A 177 1.65 -5.96 -23.34
N HIS A 178 2.54 -5.84 -24.33
CA HIS A 178 2.96 -6.94 -25.20
C HIS A 178 4.33 -7.52 -24.85
N ARG A 179 5.04 -6.92 -23.89
CA ARG A 179 6.32 -7.42 -23.40
C ARG A 179 6.05 -8.49 -22.34
N ALA A 180 6.65 -9.67 -22.47
CA ALA A 180 6.58 -10.70 -21.44
C ALA A 180 7.05 -10.11 -20.10
N ARG A 181 6.14 -9.95 -19.14
CA ARG A 181 6.44 -9.44 -17.81
C ARG A 181 6.80 -10.62 -16.91
N PRO A 182 7.97 -10.60 -16.26
CA PRO A 182 8.30 -11.57 -15.23
C PRO A 182 7.21 -11.59 -14.16
N GLU A 183 6.83 -12.80 -13.73
CA GLU A 183 5.85 -12.97 -12.68
C GLU A 183 6.40 -12.39 -11.36
N PRO A 184 5.70 -11.41 -10.75
CA PRO A 184 6.13 -10.82 -9.50
C PRO A 184 5.99 -11.81 -8.34
N GLY A 185 6.84 -11.65 -7.33
CA GLY A 185 6.68 -12.37 -6.07
C GLY A 185 5.47 -11.90 -5.26
N ALA A 186 5.13 -12.63 -4.19
CA ALA A 186 4.01 -12.27 -3.32
C ALA A 186 4.19 -10.87 -2.67
N SER A 187 5.43 -10.46 -2.37
CA SER A 187 5.75 -9.13 -1.87
C SER A 187 5.49 -8.00 -2.88
N GLU A 188 5.39 -8.34 -4.16
CA GLU A 188 5.33 -7.42 -5.30
C GLU A 188 3.96 -7.44 -5.99
N VAL A 189 3.02 -8.25 -5.49
CA VAL A 189 1.66 -8.41 -6.06
C VAL A 189 0.86 -7.10 -6.17
N HIS A 190 1.25 -6.07 -5.42
CA HIS A 190 0.62 -4.76 -5.46
C HIS A 190 0.78 -4.05 -6.82
N PHE A 191 1.85 -4.34 -7.59
CA PHE A 191 2.03 -3.80 -8.95
C PHE A 191 0.95 -4.25 -9.93
N PRO A 192 0.75 -5.58 -10.18
CA PRO A 192 -0.33 -6.03 -11.08
C PRO A 192 -1.72 -5.71 -10.54
N LEU A 193 -1.92 -5.67 -9.20
CA LEU A 193 -3.20 -5.27 -8.62
C LEU A 193 -3.52 -3.79 -8.89
N LEU A 194 -2.55 -2.89 -8.76
CA LEU A 194 -2.74 -1.47 -9.08
C LEU A 194 -3.19 -1.31 -10.52
N ALA A 195 -2.46 -1.91 -11.46
CA ALA A 195 -2.79 -1.88 -12.88
C ALA A 195 -4.19 -2.46 -13.18
N GLY A 196 -4.51 -3.62 -12.60
CA GLY A 196 -5.80 -4.29 -12.80
C GLY A 196 -6.99 -3.48 -12.26
N PHE A 197 -6.89 -2.95 -11.04
CA PHE A 197 -7.97 -2.16 -10.45
C PHE A 197 -8.13 -0.79 -11.10
N ALA A 198 -7.03 -0.15 -11.50
CA ALA A 198 -7.08 1.13 -12.21
C ALA A 198 -7.78 0.96 -13.57
N CYS A 199 -7.40 -0.09 -14.31
CA CYS A 199 -8.05 -0.43 -15.58
C CYS A 199 -9.54 -0.74 -15.40
N ALA A 200 -9.91 -1.59 -14.43
CA ALA A 200 -11.31 -1.95 -14.17
C ALA A 200 -12.16 -0.74 -13.74
N ALA A 201 -11.54 0.26 -13.10
CA ALA A 201 -12.19 1.50 -12.68
C ALA A 201 -12.18 2.61 -13.74
N ASN A 202 -11.67 2.34 -14.96
CA ASN A 202 -11.44 3.33 -16.01
C ASN A 202 -10.60 4.54 -15.55
N ARG A 203 -9.58 4.29 -14.73
CA ARG A 203 -8.63 5.29 -14.24
C ARG A 203 -7.26 5.02 -14.83
N PRO A 204 -6.86 5.75 -15.89
CA PRO A 204 -5.57 5.53 -16.52
C PRO A 204 -4.45 5.91 -15.56
N LEU A 205 -3.49 5.01 -15.39
CA LEU A 205 -2.29 5.30 -14.61
C LEU A 205 -1.30 6.10 -15.46
N ALA A 206 -0.67 7.08 -14.85
CA ALA A 206 0.59 7.67 -15.31
C ALA A 206 1.61 7.59 -14.17
N TRP A 207 2.89 7.41 -14.51
CA TRP A 207 3.96 7.33 -13.53
C TRP A 207 5.29 7.81 -14.09
N GLU A 208 6.13 8.31 -13.20
CA GLU A 208 7.51 8.71 -13.49
C GLU A 208 8.40 8.37 -12.30
N LEU A 209 9.68 8.08 -12.57
CA LEU A 209 10.70 7.82 -11.56
C LEU A 209 12.02 8.45 -12.02
N ASP A 210 12.67 9.16 -11.13
CA ASP A 210 13.99 9.75 -11.35
C ASP A 210 14.90 9.52 -10.12
N GLU A 211 16.16 9.92 -10.18
CA GLU A 211 17.12 9.67 -9.11
C GLU A 211 16.71 10.22 -7.72
N SER A 212 15.79 11.19 -7.68
CA SER A 212 15.31 11.92 -6.50
C SER A 212 13.90 11.54 -6.03
N GLY A 213 13.18 10.70 -6.78
CA GLY A 213 11.79 10.40 -6.42
C GLY A 213 10.97 9.78 -7.54
N GLY A 214 9.66 10.03 -7.49
CA GLY A 214 8.73 9.65 -8.54
C GLY A 214 7.30 10.05 -8.26
N GLU A 215 6.46 9.99 -9.28
CA GLU A 215 5.04 10.27 -9.18
C GLU A 215 4.22 9.07 -9.70
N ILE A 216 3.08 8.80 -9.06
CA ILE A 216 2.00 7.98 -9.64
C ILE A 216 0.70 8.79 -9.61
N SER A 217 -0.01 8.86 -10.73
CA SER A 217 -1.29 9.58 -10.86
C SER A 217 -2.38 8.77 -11.57
N PHE A 218 -3.65 9.01 -11.21
CA PHE A 218 -4.84 8.29 -11.71
C PHE A 218 -6.20 8.97 -11.39
#